data_AF-A0A7X5BWG8-F1
#
_entry.id   AF-A0A7X5BWG8-F1
#
_cell.length_a   1.000
_cell.length_b   1.000
_cell.length_c   1.000
_cell.angle_alpha   90.00
_cell.angle_beta   90.00
_cell.angle_gamma   90.00
#
_symmetry.space_group_name_H-M   'P 1'
#
loop_
_entity.id
_entity.type
_entity.pdbx_description
1 polymer ?
#
loop_
_entity_poly.entity_id
_entity_poly.type
_entity_poly.pdbx_seq_one_letter_code
_entity_poly.pdbx_strand_id
1 'polypeptide(L)'
;MNKLPWYSKFFQLTENGFLWISLLIGLAVVVGLIAAFTVFRHRLSGKKLMFMGGQLIVLGAILNLIVDFKYHFPSAAFICILLGVVVSFIGLYRRD
;
A
#
# COMPACT_ATOMS: atom_id res chain seq x y z
N MET A 1 9.34 1.53 38.71
CA MET A 1 9.16 0.61 37.56
C MET A 1 7.72 0.74 37.08
N ASN A 2 7.47 1.55 36.06
CA ASN A 2 6.13 1.72 35.49
C ASN A 2 5.72 0.40 34.81
N LYS A 3 4.75 -0.30 35.40
CA LYS A 3 4.11 -1.45 34.77
C LYS A 3 3.31 -0.94 33.59
N LEU A 4 3.81 -1.20 32.37
CA LEU A 4 3.07 -0.95 31.14
C LEU A 4 1.72 -1.68 31.23
N PRO A 5 0.61 -1.01 30.89
CA PRO A 5 -0.73 -1.55 31.06
C PRO A 5 -0.96 -2.78 30.17
N TRP A 6 -1.79 -3.72 30.62
CA TRP A 6 -1.96 -5.05 30.01
C TRP A 6 -2.33 -5.03 28.51
N TYR A 7 -3.04 -3.99 28.06
CA TYR A 7 -3.42 -3.79 26.66
C TYR A 7 -2.22 -3.47 25.75
N SER A 8 -1.11 -2.95 26.29
CA SER A 8 0.08 -2.61 25.50
C SER A 8 0.72 -3.83 24.83
N LYS A 9 0.52 -5.04 25.37
CA LYS A 9 1.01 -6.29 24.78
C LYS A 9 0.22 -6.74 23.55
N PHE A 10 -1.06 -6.34 23.43
CA PHE A 10 -1.88 -6.66 22.25
C PHE A 10 -1.48 -5.84 21.02
N PHE A 11 -0.89 -4.66 21.24
CA PHE A 11 -0.41 -3.76 20.18
C PHE A 11 1.10 -3.88 19.94
N GLN A 12 1.79 -4.80 20.61
CA GLN A 12 3.20 -5.08 20.33
C GLN A 12 3.31 -5.90 19.05
N LEU A 13 3.65 -5.20 17.97
CA LEU A 13 4.00 -5.80 16.69
C LEU A 13 5.30 -6.58 16.87
N THR A 14 5.21 -7.91 16.89
CA THR A 14 6.38 -8.78 16.79
C THR A 14 6.94 -8.71 15.36
N GLU A 15 8.26 -8.83 15.18
CA GLU A 15 8.91 -8.82 13.84
C GLU A 15 8.23 -9.76 12.85
N ASN A 16 7.88 -10.98 13.30
CA ASN A 16 7.15 -11.94 12.47
C ASN A 16 5.73 -11.47 12.12
N GLY A 17 5.00 -10.90 13.08
CA GLY A 17 3.65 -10.37 12.84
C GLY A 17 3.66 -9.24 11.81
N PHE A 18 4.71 -8.41 11.84
CA PHE A 18 4.91 -7.34 10.88
C PHE A 18 5.22 -7.86 9.47
N LEU A 19 6.07 -8.88 9.35
CA LEU A 19 6.36 -9.59 8.10
C LEU A 19 5.08 -10.13 7.46
N TRP A 20 4.20 -10.77 8.24
CA TRP A 20 2.92 -11.29 7.76
C TRP A 20 1.99 -10.19 7.27
N ILE A 21 1.87 -9.09 8.03
CA ILE A 21 1.05 -7.94 7.64
C ILE A 21 1.58 -7.31 6.35
N SER A 22 2.90 -7.13 6.24
CA SER A 22 3.56 -6.62 5.03
C SER A 22 3.25 -7.49 3.81
N LEU A 23 3.38 -8.81 3.96
CA LEU A 23 3.08 -9.76 2.89
C LEU A 23 1.61 -9.70 2.47
N LEU A 24 0.68 -9.62 3.43
CA LEU A 24 -0.75 -9.49 3.15
C LEU A 24 -1.09 -8.18 2.43
N ILE A 25 -0.49 -7.06 2.83
CA ILE A 25 -0.66 -5.77 2.16
C ILE A 25 -0.15 -5.86 0.72
N GLY A 26 1.05 -6.42 0.50
CA GLY A 26 1.61 -6.62 -0.83
C GLY A 26 0.70 -7.46 -1.72
N LEU A 27 0.19 -8.59 -1.20
CA LEU A 27 -0.77 -9.43 -1.91
C LEU A 27 -2.06 -8.68 -2.25
N ALA A 28 -2.62 -7.93 -1.30
CA ALA A 28 -3.83 -7.15 -1.52
C ALA A 28 -3.65 -6.09 -2.62
N VAL A 29 -2.49 -5.42 -2.65
CA VAL A 29 -2.14 -4.46 -3.71
C VAL A 29 -2.07 -5.14 -5.08
N VAL A 30 -1.37 -6.28 -5.18
CA VAL A 30 -1.22 -7.02 -6.45
C VAL A 30 -2.56 -7.53 -6.95
N VAL A 31 -3.35 -8.18 -6.09
CA VAL A 31 -4.67 -8.72 -6.44
C VAL A 31 -5.63 -7.58 -6.80
N GLY A 32 -5.61 -6.47 -6.05
CA GLY A 32 -6.41 -5.28 -6.34
C GLY A 32 -6.08 -4.66 -7.69
N LEU A 33 -4.80 -4.57 -8.05
CA LEU A 33 -4.33 -4.12 -9.35
C LEU A 33 -4.81 -5.05 -10.48
N ILE A 34 -4.61 -6.35 -10.32
CA ILE A 34 -5.06 -7.34 -11.32
C ILE A 34 -6.57 -7.25 -11.51
N ALA A 35 -7.35 -7.20 -10.44
CA ALA A 35 -8.81 -7.11 -10.51
C ALA A 35 -9.26 -5.80 -11.18
N ALA A 36 -8.60 -4.68 -10.89
CA ALA A 36 -8.88 -3.40 -11.54
C ALA A 36 -8.64 -3.49 -13.06
N PHE A 37 -7.52 -4.06 -13.49
CA PHE A 37 -7.18 -4.13 -14.92
C PHE A 37 -7.89 -5.23 -15.70
N THR A 38 -8.31 -6.33 -15.07
CA THR A 38 -8.95 -7.47 -15.75
C THR A 38 -10.48 -7.40 -15.71
N VAL A 39 -11.08 -7.15 -14.54
CA VAL A 39 -12.54 -7.24 -14.35
C VAL A 39 -13.21 -5.88 -14.52
N PHE A 40 -12.60 -4.82 -13.99
CA PHE A 40 -13.22 -3.50 -13.95
C PHE A 40 -12.75 -2.56 -15.07
N ARG A 41 -11.98 -3.06 -16.04
CA ARG A 41 -11.41 -2.25 -17.14
C ARG A 41 -12.45 -1.38 -17.84
N HIS A 42 -13.65 -1.91 -18.06
CA HIS A 42 -14.74 -1.21 -18.77
C HIS A 42 -15.48 -0.16 -17.93
N ARG A 43 -15.34 -0.20 -16.60
CA ARG A 43 -16.00 0.72 -15.64
C ARG A 43 -15.03 1.71 -14.98
N LEU A 44 -13.73 1.62 -15.30
CA LEU A 44 -12.68 2.49 -14.79
C LEU A 44 -12.56 3.74 -15.65
N SER A 45 -13.19 4.81 -15.18
CA SER A 45 -12.94 6.20 -15.61
C SER A 45 -11.49 6.60 -15.29
N GLY A 46 -10.91 7.50 -16.10
CA GLY A 46 -9.56 8.03 -15.89
C GLY A 46 -9.38 8.64 -14.51
N LYS A 47 -10.39 9.39 -14.02
CA LYS A 47 -10.41 9.95 -12.67
C LYS A 47 -10.34 8.91 -11.56
N LYS A 48 -11.01 7.76 -11.72
CA LYS A 48 -10.99 6.68 -10.72
C LYS A 48 -9.61 6.00 -10.67
N LEU A 49 -8.97 5.82 -11.81
CA LEU A 49 -7.60 5.33 -11.90
C LEU A 49 -6.60 6.28 -11.26
N MET A 50 -6.73 7.59 -11.51
CA MET A 50 -5.90 8.61 -10.84
C MET A 50 -6.06 8.56 -9.31
N PHE A 51 -7.29 8.45 -8.82
CA PHE A 51 -7.55 8.37 -7.39
C PHE A 51 -6.92 7.12 -6.76
N MET A 52 -7.05 5.97 -7.44
CA MET A 52 -6.45 4.71 -7.00
C MET A 52 -4.91 4.76 -7.00
N GLY A 53 -4.32 5.38 -8.01
CA GLY A 53 -2.87 5.64 -8.07
C GLY A 53 -2.39 6.58 -6.95
N GLY A 54 -3.16 7.63 -6.64
CA GLY A 54 -2.90 8.53 -5.53
C GLY A 54 -2.92 7.81 -4.17
N GLN A 55 -3.87 6.90 -3.95
CA GLN A 55 -3.92 6.08 -2.73
C GLN A 55 -2.68 5.19 -2.57
N LEU A 56 -2.17 4.62 -3.66
CA LEU A 56 -0.94 3.81 -3.65
C LEU A 56 0.31 4.64 -3.30
N ILE A 57 0.39 5.89 -3.79
CA ILE A 57 1.47 6.82 -3.43
C ILE A 57 1.41 7.16 -1.93
N VAL A 58 0.21 7.50 -1.43
CA VAL A 58 0.00 7.79 -0.01
C VAL A 58 0.34 6.58 0.85
N LEU A 59 -0.08 5.38 0.45
CA LEU A 59 0.25 4.14 1.13
C LEU A 59 1.76 3.91 1.20
N GLY A 60 2.48 4.06 0.07
CA GLY A 60 3.94 3.94 0.05
C GLY A 60 4.64 5.00 0.90
N ALA A 61 4.12 6.23 0.97
CA ALA A 61 4.63 7.27 1.85
C ALA A 61 4.43 6.93 3.34
N ILE A 62 3.27 6.38 3.72
CA ILE A 62 3.00 5.89 5.08
C ILE A 62 3.95 4.74 5.44
N LEU A 63 4.15 3.79 4.53
CA LEU A 63 5.10 2.70 4.71
C LEU A 63 6.54 3.20 4.92
N ASN A 64 6.94 4.28 4.27
CA ASN A 64 8.27 4.87 4.48
C ASN A 64 8.40 5.65 5.81
N LEU A 65 7.29 6.09 6.41
CA LEU A 65 7.28 6.77 7.71
C LEU A 65 7.39 5.80 8.90
N ILE A 66 6.99 4.55 8.71
CA ILE A 66 7.11 3.51 9.74
C ILE A 66 8.57 3.03 9.77
N VAL A 67 9.30 3.36 10.84
CA VAL A 67 10.74 3.13 10.97
C VAL A 67 11.11 1.65 10.77
N ASP A 68 10.38 0.72 11.38
CA ASP A 68 10.58 -0.72 11.21
C ASP A 68 10.36 -1.18 9.76
N PHE A 69 9.38 -0.59 9.05
CA PHE A 69 9.09 -0.95 7.65
C PHE A 69 10.19 -0.46 6.73
N LYS A 70 10.66 0.77 6.97
CA LYS A 70 11.73 1.41 6.21
C LYS A 70 13.04 0.63 6.30
N TYR A 71 13.37 0.06 7.46
CA TYR A 71 14.59 -0.72 7.65
C TYR A 71 14.51 -2.13 7.05
N HIS A 72 13.39 -2.83 7.23
CA HIS A 72 13.26 -4.20 6.74
C HIS A 72 12.87 -4.28 5.25
N PHE A 73 12.05 -3.36 4.76
CA PHE A 73 11.48 -3.38 3.40
C PHE A 73 11.57 -2.01 2.71
N PRO A 74 12.79 -1.42 2.58
CA PRO A 74 12.95 -0.11 1.97
C PRO A 74 12.41 -0.09 0.52
N SER A 75 12.64 -1.16 -0.25
CA SER A 75 12.21 -1.26 -1.65
C SER A 75 10.70 -1.30 -1.83
N ALA A 76 9.94 -1.89 -0.89
CA ALA A 76 8.49 -2.08 -1.04
C ALA A 76 7.73 -0.74 -1.03
N ALA A 77 8.16 0.21 -0.19
CA ALA A 77 7.59 1.55 -0.16
C ALA A 77 7.81 2.29 -1.49
N PHE A 78 9.03 2.24 -2.04
CA PHE A 78 9.35 2.84 -3.34
C PHE A 78 8.61 2.17 -4.49
N ILE A 79 8.45 0.85 -4.46
CA ILE A 79 7.67 0.11 -5.46
C ILE A 79 6.20 0.53 -5.43
N CYS A 80 5.60 0.68 -4.24
CA CYS A 80 4.23 1.17 -4.11
C CYS A 80 4.05 2.59 -4.66
N ILE A 81 4.99 3.48 -4.36
CA ILE A 81 4.99 4.86 -4.90
C ILE A 81 5.11 4.82 -6.42
N LEU A 82 6.06 4.05 -6.96
CA LEU A 82 6.31 3.95 -8.40
C LEU A 82 5.08 3.39 -9.13
N LEU A 83 4.48 2.32 -8.62
CA LEU A 83 3.23 1.76 -9.14
C LEU A 83 2.09 2.79 -9.07
N GLY A 84 1.95 3.49 -7.94
CA GLY A 84 0.93 4.53 -7.80
C GLY A 84 1.09 5.67 -8.79
N VAL A 85 2.32 6.08 -9.10
CA VAL A 85 2.63 7.08 -10.13
C VAL A 85 2.23 6.55 -11.51
N VAL A 86 2.63 5.33 -11.87
CA VAL A 86 2.28 4.73 -13.17
C VAL A 86 0.76 4.64 -13.35
N VAL A 87 0.03 4.16 -12.33
CA VAL A 87 -1.43 4.05 -12.35
C VAL A 87 -2.08 5.43 -12.47
N SER A 88 -1.53 6.44 -11.80
CA SER A 88 -2.03 7.82 -11.90
C SER A 88 -1.83 8.40 -13.30
N PHE A 89 -0.67 8.16 -13.93
CA PHE A 89 -0.40 8.59 -15.31
C PHE A 89 -1.30 7.88 -16.32
N ILE A 90 -1.55 6.58 -16.14
CA ILE A 90 -2.51 5.84 -16.97
C ILE A 90 -3.91 6.44 -16.82
N GLY A 91 -4.31 6.81 -15.59
CA GLY A 91 -5.57 7.50 -15.33
C GLY A 91 -5.67 8.87 -16.03
N LEU A 92 -4.59 9.65 -16.04
CA LEU A 92 -4.47 10.93 -16.77
C LEU A 92 -4.62 10.78 -18.28
N TYR A 93 -3.99 9.74 -18.85
CA TYR A 93 -3.99 9.52 -20.30
C TYR A 93 -5.34 9.01 -20.82
N ARG A 94 -6.10 8.36 -19.94
CA ARG A 94 -7.42 7.82 -20.25
C ARG A 94 -8.46 8.94 -20.23
N ARG A 95 -8.78 9.49 -21.41
CA ARG A 95 -9.93 10.40 -21.57
C ARG A 95 -11.21 9.66 -21.14
N ASP A 96 -11.96 10.30 -20.24
CA ASP A 96 -13.30 9.87 -19.82
C ASP A 96 -14.30 9.89 -20.99
#